data_AF-A0A382FGW3-F1
#
_entry.id   AF-A0A382FGW3-F1
#
_cell.length_a   1.000
_cell.length_b   1.000
_cell.length_c   1.000
_cell.angle_alpha   90.00
_cell.angle_beta   90.00
_cell.angle_gamma   90.00
#
_symmetry.space_group_name_H-M   'P 1'
#
loop_
_entity.id
_entity.type
_entity.pdbx_description
1 polymer ?
#
loop_
_entity_poly.entity_id
_entity_poly.type
_entity_poly.pdbx_seq_one_letter_code
_entity_poly.pdbx_strand_id
1 'polypeptide(L)'
;MPSIDVYSLITQIIDHNNSTRFTTPRSMIKYLLPIEKAYGYYMGNKAEFYDPQEDQIFYRNFDATDEKSRLDSLSYINGRIDYYNRHCEEQLKKGLLTEDQYTPIPHVIEYALKLRLAHPIIDKTYNDMTKNNISLVRVINEPAIYQTALKLDNLFFVPRFNKMIYDYLKSLIKDKVLVPQNTLYNPMLEFEDWFMSSGVDIESTPSLIKGAKGVRNIGTPVTLEVDDKTTSIHLKPTVRANPEDSKWYRSPIEANIINLIENERLEEFLVDCRFKHVNKINFKLLSKKLKCSDKTAKKLIQLHAPYVLE
;
A
#
# COMPACT_ATOMS: atom_id res chain seq x y z
N MET A 1 24.67 -0.35 7.54
CA MET A 1 23.24 -0.37 7.19
C MET A 1 22.65 -1.59 7.86
N PRO A 2 21.42 -1.51 8.41
CA PRO A 2 20.71 -2.70 8.87
C PRO A 2 20.65 -3.71 7.71
N SER A 3 20.75 -5.00 8.03
CA SER A 3 20.52 -6.07 7.06
C SER A 3 19.08 -5.97 6.56
N ILE A 4 18.88 -5.81 5.25
CA ILE A 4 17.54 -5.84 4.66
C ILE A 4 17.12 -7.31 4.60
N ASP A 5 16.03 -7.67 5.28
CA ASP A 5 15.40 -8.97 5.09
C ASP A 5 14.53 -8.94 3.83
N VAL A 6 15.14 -9.32 2.70
CA VAL A 6 14.47 -9.32 1.40
C VAL A 6 13.30 -10.31 1.37
N TYR A 7 13.33 -11.38 2.16
CA TYR A 7 12.20 -12.32 2.24
C TYR A 7 11.00 -11.67 2.91
N SER A 8 11.20 -11.01 4.07
CA SER A 8 10.16 -10.22 4.75
C SER A 8 9.58 -9.13 3.87
N LEU A 9 10.42 -8.46 3.07
CA LEU A 9 9.94 -7.48 2.10
C LEU A 9 9.04 -8.13 1.04
N ILE A 10 9.47 -9.26 0.47
CA ILE A 10 8.69 -9.98 -0.55
C ILE A 10 7.33 -10.42 0.00
N THR A 11 7.23 -10.85 1.27
CA THR A 11 5.95 -11.24 1.86
C THR A 11 4.97 -10.06 1.99
N GLN A 12 5.48 -8.85 2.22
CA GLN A 12 4.68 -7.61 2.17
C GLN A 12 4.23 -7.30 0.73
N ILE A 13 5.11 -7.44 -0.26
CA ILE A 13 4.81 -7.16 -1.68
C ILE A 13 3.77 -8.15 -2.24
N ILE A 14 3.83 -9.42 -1.88
CA ILE A 14 2.82 -10.40 -2.32
C ILE A 14 1.52 -10.30 -1.50
N ASP A 15 1.45 -9.38 -0.52
CA ASP A 15 0.32 -9.13 0.36
C ASP A 15 -0.20 -10.42 1.04
N HIS A 16 0.73 -11.21 1.56
CA HIS A 16 0.40 -12.52 2.11
C HIS A 16 -0.58 -12.42 3.30
N ASN A 17 -0.43 -11.41 4.16
CA ASN A 17 -1.22 -11.28 5.39
C ASN A 17 -2.71 -11.02 5.13
N ASN A 18 -3.06 -10.47 3.96
CA ASN A 18 -4.44 -10.25 3.57
C ASN A 18 -5.01 -11.36 2.66
N SER A 19 -4.20 -12.39 2.38
CA SER A 19 -4.60 -13.50 1.52
C SER A 19 -5.40 -14.55 2.30
N THR A 20 -6.68 -14.69 1.97
CA THR A 20 -7.55 -15.75 2.50
C THR A 20 -7.37 -17.09 1.75
N ARG A 21 -6.65 -17.09 0.62
CA ARG A 21 -6.58 -18.22 -0.32
C ARG A 21 -5.32 -19.07 -0.17
N PHE A 22 -4.22 -18.47 0.28
CA PHE A 22 -2.91 -19.13 0.30
C PHE A 22 -2.42 -19.28 1.74
N THR A 23 -2.08 -20.50 2.13
CA THR A 23 -1.68 -20.83 3.51
C THR A 23 -0.22 -20.50 3.82
N THR A 24 0.61 -20.24 2.81
CA THR A 24 2.03 -19.90 3.02
C THR A 24 2.49 -18.82 2.03
N PRO A 25 3.39 -17.90 2.45
CA PRO A 25 3.95 -16.89 1.55
C PRO A 25 4.63 -17.52 0.33
N ARG A 26 5.31 -18.66 0.55
CA ARG A 26 6.02 -19.40 -0.50
C ARG A 26 5.10 -19.77 -1.67
N SER A 27 3.85 -20.11 -1.41
CA SER A 27 2.89 -20.46 -2.46
C SER A 27 2.45 -19.27 -3.31
N MET A 28 2.63 -18.04 -2.80
CA MET A 28 2.29 -16.79 -3.48
C MET A 28 3.48 -16.16 -4.22
N ILE A 29 4.72 -16.55 -3.90
CA ILE A 29 5.93 -16.02 -4.55
C ILE A 29 5.86 -16.15 -6.08
N LYS A 30 5.20 -17.18 -6.63
CA LYS A 30 5.00 -17.35 -8.08
C LYS A 30 4.24 -16.19 -8.77
N TYR A 31 3.62 -15.31 -8.00
CA TYR A 31 2.90 -14.10 -8.46
C TYR A 31 3.66 -12.80 -8.11
N LEU A 32 4.89 -12.90 -7.62
CA LEU A 32 5.73 -11.74 -7.35
C LEU A 32 6.05 -11.03 -8.67
N LEU A 33 5.84 -9.72 -8.67
CA LEU A 33 6.07 -8.85 -9.82
C LEU A 33 7.12 -7.78 -9.48
N PRO A 34 7.86 -7.29 -10.48
CA PRO A 34 8.68 -6.09 -10.32
C PRO A 34 7.80 -4.87 -10.06
N ILE A 35 8.38 -3.77 -9.58
CA ILE A 35 7.69 -2.50 -9.43
C ILE A 35 7.93 -1.60 -10.65
N GLU A 36 6.90 -0.86 -11.05
CA GLU A 36 6.96 0.18 -12.08
C GLU A 36 7.23 1.57 -11.48
N LYS A 37 6.70 1.83 -10.28
CA LYS A 37 6.84 3.13 -9.62
C LYS A 37 6.68 3.02 -8.11
N ALA A 38 7.28 3.94 -7.37
CA ALA A 38 7.13 4.07 -5.93
C ALA A 38 6.74 5.51 -5.53
N TYR A 39 6.02 5.62 -4.42
CA TYR A 39 5.47 6.88 -3.90
C TYR A 39 5.61 6.95 -2.40
N GLY A 40 5.61 8.17 -1.88
CA GLY A 40 5.51 8.37 -0.45
C GLY A 40 4.13 8.01 0.08
N TYR A 41 4.09 7.49 1.31
CA TYR A 41 2.84 7.17 1.98
C TYR A 41 2.25 8.40 2.70
N TYR A 42 3.11 9.23 3.30
CA TYR A 42 2.72 10.41 4.10
C TYR A 42 2.56 11.66 3.24
N MET A 43 1.52 11.69 2.40
CA MET A 43 1.18 12.87 1.59
C MET A 43 0.36 13.92 2.37
N GLY A 44 -0.17 13.54 3.53
CA GLY A 44 -0.80 14.44 4.49
C GLY A 44 0.19 15.11 5.44
N ASN A 45 -0.35 15.92 6.33
CA ASN A 45 0.41 16.68 7.33
C ASN A 45 -0.09 16.40 8.76
N LYS A 46 -0.79 15.29 8.97
CA LYS A 46 -1.45 14.97 10.24
C LYS A 46 -1.59 13.47 10.44
N ALA A 47 -1.32 13.02 11.65
CA ALA A 47 -1.58 11.66 12.13
C ALA A 47 -2.68 11.71 13.19
N GLU A 48 -3.58 10.74 13.19
CA GLU A 48 -4.77 10.71 14.03
C GLU A 48 -5.06 9.32 14.59
N PHE A 49 -5.60 9.31 15.80
CA PHE A 49 -6.10 8.13 16.48
C PHE A 49 -7.38 8.51 17.22
N TYR A 50 -8.45 7.78 16.98
CA TYR A 50 -9.67 7.89 17.78
C TYR A 50 -9.58 6.87 18.90
N ASP A 51 -9.61 7.36 20.13
CA ASP A 51 -9.59 6.57 21.35
C ASP A 51 -11.03 6.24 21.76
N PRO A 52 -11.49 4.98 21.61
CA PRO A 52 -12.86 4.61 21.94
C PRO A 52 -13.16 4.66 23.44
N GLN A 53 -12.14 4.61 24.30
CA GLN A 53 -12.32 4.67 25.75
C GLN A 53 -12.63 6.10 26.21
N GLU A 54 -11.90 7.07 25.67
CA GLU A 54 -12.06 8.48 26.02
C GLU A 54 -13.08 9.22 25.13
N ASP A 55 -13.63 8.54 24.10
CA ASP A 55 -14.44 9.13 23.02
C ASP A 55 -13.78 10.38 22.41
N GLN A 56 -12.44 10.34 22.28
CA GLN A 56 -11.62 11.49 21.89
C GLN A 56 -10.72 11.17 20.70
N ILE A 57 -10.56 12.15 19.81
CA ILE A 57 -9.57 12.08 18.72
C ILE A 57 -8.27 12.74 19.18
N PHE A 58 -7.20 11.96 19.25
CA PHE A 58 -5.83 12.42 19.40
C PHE A 58 -5.24 12.67 18.01
N TYR A 59 -4.54 13.79 17.85
CA TYR A 59 -3.86 14.09 16.60
C TYR A 59 -2.57 14.87 16.81
N ARG A 60 -1.64 14.72 15.85
CA ARG A 60 -0.45 15.55 15.71
C ARG A 60 -0.26 15.95 14.26
N ASN A 61 0.04 17.23 14.06
CA ASN A 61 0.44 17.72 12.75
C ASN A 61 1.95 17.50 12.56
N PHE A 62 2.36 17.22 11.33
CA PHE A 62 3.74 17.08 10.93
C PHE A 62 3.96 17.68 9.54
N ASP A 63 5.20 18.01 9.21
CA ASP A 63 5.63 18.30 7.85
C ASP A 63 6.18 17.02 7.21
N ALA A 64 5.65 16.62 6.05
CA ALA A 64 6.12 15.42 5.33
C ALA A 64 7.57 15.56 4.81
N THR A 65 8.09 16.78 4.75
CA THR A 65 9.48 17.06 4.37
C THR A 65 10.44 17.07 5.57
N ASP A 66 9.92 17.15 6.80
CA ASP A 66 10.70 17.06 8.04
C ASP A 66 10.49 15.69 8.69
N GLU A 67 11.42 14.78 8.40
CA GLU A 67 11.41 13.40 8.92
C GLU A 67 11.38 13.33 10.45
N LYS A 68 12.01 14.28 11.14
CA LYS A 68 12.01 14.29 12.61
C LYS A 68 10.62 14.66 13.12
N SER A 69 10.05 15.74 12.60
CA SER A 69 8.68 16.16 12.94
C SER A 69 7.66 15.06 12.66
N ARG A 70 7.80 14.38 11.52
CA ARG A 70 6.96 13.24 11.14
C ARG A 70 7.09 12.09 12.13
N LEU A 71 8.29 11.58 12.39
CA LEU A 71 8.51 10.46 13.30
C LEU A 71 8.09 10.77 14.73
N ASP A 72 8.38 11.98 15.25
CA ASP A 72 7.96 12.41 16.59
C ASP A 72 6.43 12.41 16.71
N SER A 73 5.73 12.86 15.65
CA SER A 73 4.26 12.88 15.61
C SER A 73 3.65 11.48 15.54
N LEU A 74 4.24 10.58 14.74
CA LEU A 74 3.80 9.19 14.65
C LEU A 74 4.06 8.45 15.97
N SER A 75 5.23 8.64 16.57
CA SER A 75 5.59 8.05 17.86
C SER A 75 4.63 8.49 18.98
N TYR A 76 4.22 9.76 19.01
CA TYR A 76 3.18 10.23 19.94
C TYR A 76 1.85 9.48 19.76
N ILE A 77 1.40 9.31 18.51
CA ILE A 77 0.16 8.58 18.21
C ILE A 77 0.28 7.11 18.58
N ASN A 78 1.39 6.45 18.23
CA ASN A 78 1.67 5.07 18.60
C ASN A 78 1.72 4.89 20.13
N GLY A 79 2.27 5.86 20.87
CA GLY A 79 2.23 5.86 22.33
C GLY A 79 0.80 5.97 22.91
N ARG A 80 -0.10 6.71 22.26
CA ARG A 80 -1.53 6.74 22.63
C ARG A 80 -2.22 5.40 22.35
N ILE A 81 -1.91 4.77 21.22
CA ILE A 81 -2.41 3.44 20.87
C ILE A 81 -1.93 2.41 21.90
N ASP A 82 -0.64 2.44 22.28
CA ASP A 82 -0.09 1.55 23.31
C ASP A 82 -0.78 1.70 24.66
N TYR A 83 -1.08 2.94 25.05
CA TYR A 83 -1.81 3.23 26.28
C TYR A 83 -3.21 2.60 26.25
N TYR A 84 -3.95 2.83 25.16
CA TYR A 84 -5.29 2.25 24.94
C TYR A 84 -5.25 0.71 24.95
N ASN A 85 -4.39 0.12 24.11
CA ASN A 85 -4.30 -1.33 23.97
C ASN A 85 -3.94 -2.01 25.31
N ARG A 86 -2.96 -1.46 26.05
CA ARG A 86 -2.57 -1.98 27.36
C ARG A 86 -3.71 -1.89 28.37
N HIS A 87 -4.45 -0.78 28.36
CA HIS A 87 -5.61 -0.63 29.22
C HIS A 87 -6.67 -1.69 28.92
N CYS A 88 -7.03 -1.89 27.66
CA CYS A 88 -8.00 -2.91 27.23
C CYS A 88 -7.54 -4.34 27.58
N GLU A 89 -6.26 -4.66 27.38
CA GLU A 89 -5.67 -5.94 27.80
C GLU A 89 -5.78 -6.18 29.31
N GLU A 90 -5.60 -5.16 30.13
CA GLU A 90 -5.80 -5.25 31.58
C GLU A 90 -7.28 -5.48 31.94
N GLN A 91 -8.21 -4.85 31.24
CA GLN A 91 -9.64 -5.07 31.46
C GLN A 91 -10.09 -6.47 31.01
N LEU A 92 -9.52 -7.01 29.93
CA LEU A 92 -9.69 -8.41 29.52
C LEU A 92 -9.23 -9.35 30.63
N LYS A 93 -8.02 -9.14 31.18
CA LYS A 93 -7.48 -9.96 32.29
C LYS A 93 -8.35 -9.91 33.55
N LYS A 94 -9.05 -8.79 33.79
CA LYS A 94 -9.99 -8.62 34.91
C LYS A 94 -11.38 -9.17 34.64
N GLY A 95 -11.66 -9.66 33.43
CA GLY A 95 -12.98 -10.14 33.01
C GLY A 95 -14.03 -9.03 32.83
N LEU A 96 -13.57 -7.78 32.67
CA LEU A 96 -14.43 -6.61 32.45
C LEU A 96 -14.67 -6.32 30.96
N LEU A 97 -13.81 -6.86 30.10
CA LEU A 97 -14.00 -6.93 28.65
C LEU A 97 -13.99 -8.40 28.22
N THR A 98 -14.63 -8.68 27.09
CA THR A 98 -14.55 -9.96 26.38
C THR A 98 -13.74 -9.83 25.09
N GLU A 99 -13.20 -10.93 24.57
CA GLU A 99 -12.33 -10.91 23.37
C GLU A 99 -13.05 -10.38 22.11
N ASP A 100 -14.38 -10.50 22.03
CA ASP A 100 -15.20 -9.95 20.95
C ASP A 100 -15.40 -8.43 21.05
N GLN A 101 -15.13 -7.82 22.20
CA GLN A 101 -15.30 -6.39 22.45
C GLN A 101 -14.03 -5.57 22.21
N TYR A 102 -12.88 -6.24 22.03
CA TYR A 102 -11.60 -5.56 21.83
C TYR A 102 -10.75 -6.29 20.80
N THR A 103 -10.36 -5.55 19.77
CA THR A 103 -9.29 -5.93 18.86
C THR A 103 -8.16 -4.92 19.02
N PRO A 104 -6.91 -5.37 19.27
CA PRO A 104 -5.77 -4.46 19.37
C PRO A 104 -5.66 -3.56 18.14
N ILE A 105 -5.55 -2.26 18.38
CA ILE A 105 -5.39 -1.29 17.30
C ILE A 105 -3.91 -1.32 16.88
N PRO A 106 -3.61 -1.58 15.60
CA PRO A 106 -2.23 -1.60 15.14
C PRO A 106 -1.62 -0.21 15.18
N HIS A 107 -0.30 -0.15 15.34
CA HIS A 107 0.43 1.11 15.21
C HIS A 107 0.27 1.70 13.82
N VAL A 108 0.30 3.04 13.79
CA VAL A 108 0.56 3.74 12.55
C VAL A 108 1.97 3.38 12.11
N ILE A 109 2.08 2.95 10.85
CA ILE A 109 3.34 2.59 10.23
C ILE A 109 4.30 3.78 10.31
N GLU A 110 5.61 3.57 10.42
CA GLU A 110 6.61 4.66 10.47
C GLU A 110 7.35 4.83 9.15
N TYR A 111 7.73 3.73 8.50
CA TYR A 111 8.60 3.74 7.31
C TYR A 111 7.85 3.24 6.07
N ALA A 112 6.64 3.78 5.89
CA ALA A 112 5.72 3.36 4.84
C ALA A 112 6.10 3.92 3.46
N LEU A 113 6.14 3.05 2.45
CA LEU A 113 6.18 3.42 1.02
C LEU A 113 5.06 2.73 0.27
N LYS A 114 4.49 3.42 -0.71
CA LYS A 114 3.56 2.82 -1.68
C LYS A 114 4.33 2.38 -2.91
N LEU A 115 4.10 1.16 -3.37
CA LEU A 115 4.72 0.57 -4.54
C LEU A 115 3.63 0.20 -5.55
N ARG A 116 3.82 0.58 -6.82
CA ARG A 116 3.01 0.10 -7.94
C ARG A 116 3.77 -1.03 -8.63
N LEU A 117 3.17 -2.22 -8.63
CA LEU A 117 3.66 -3.40 -9.32
C LEU A 117 3.44 -3.27 -10.82
N ALA A 118 4.31 -3.91 -11.58
CA ALA A 118 4.20 -3.99 -13.02
C ALA A 118 2.98 -4.81 -13.45
N HIS A 119 2.53 -4.59 -14.68
CA HIS A 119 1.54 -5.47 -15.28
C HIS A 119 2.18 -6.82 -15.63
N PRO A 120 1.57 -7.95 -15.21
CA PRO A 120 2.15 -9.26 -15.46
C PRO A 120 2.10 -9.61 -16.95
N ILE A 121 3.21 -10.12 -17.49
CA ILE A 121 3.26 -10.66 -18.87
C ILE A 121 2.78 -12.10 -18.94
N ILE A 122 2.76 -12.83 -17.82
CA ILE A 122 2.30 -14.21 -17.80
C ILE A 122 0.79 -14.25 -17.67
N ASP A 123 0.10 -14.75 -18.69
CA ASP A 123 -1.36 -14.87 -18.76
C ASP A 123 -1.99 -15.48 -17.51
N LYS A 124 -1.33 -16.49 -16.91
CA LYS A 124 -1.84 -17.11 -15.68
C LYS A 124 -1.79 -16.16 -14.49
N THR A 125 -0.69 -15.43 -14.32
CA THR A 125 -0.53 -14.39 -13.29
C THR A 125 -1.53 -13.27 -13.53
N TYR A 126 -1.65 -12.79 -14.77
CA TYR A 126 -2.63 -11.79 -15.17
C TYR A 126 -4.06 -12.22 -14.86
N ASN A 127 -4.46 -13.42 -15.28
CA ASN A 127 -5.78 -13.96 -15.02
C ASN A 127 -6.03 -14.12 -13.52
N ASP A 128 -5.05 -14.61 -12.76
CA ASP A 128 -5.19 -14.75 -11.31
C ASP A 128 -5.35 -13.38 -10.63
N MET A 129 -4.57 -12.36 -11.03
CA MET A 129 -4.70 -11.02 -10.44
C MET A 129 -6.01 -10.32 -10.83
N THR A 130 -6.37 -10.35 -12.11
CA THR A 130 -7.58 -9.69 -12.62
C THR A 130 -8.87 -10.37 -12.18
N LYS A 131 -8.95 -11.70 -12.17
CA LYS A 131 -10.17 -12.41 -11.73
C LYS A 131 -10.39 -12.33 -10.22
N ASN A 132 -9.32 -12.19 -9.44
CA ASN A 132 -9.40 -12.09 -7.99
C ASN A 132 -9.27 -10.64 -7.50
N ASN A 133 -9.31 -9.65 -8.40
CA ASN A 133 -9.26 -8.23 -8.08
C ASN A 133 -8.09 -7.87 -7.14
N ILE A 134 -6.93 -8.49 -7.39
CA ILE A 134 -5.71 -8.24 -6.62
C ILE A 134 -5.18 -6.88 -7.05
N SER A 135 -5.13 -5.91 -6.12
CA SER A 135 -4.55 -4.59 -6.38
C SER A 135 -3.11 -4.75 -6.88
N LEU A 136 -2.64 -3.84 -7.73
CA LEU A 136 -1.22 -3.73 -8.10
C LEU A 136 -0.47 -2.73 -7.21
N VAL A 137 -1.10 -2.19 -6.17
CA VAL A 137 -0.45 -1.29 -5.24
C VAL A 137 -0.22 -1.95 -3.89
N ARG A 138 0.98 -1.77 -3.34
CA ARG A 138 1.42 -2.36 -2.07
C ARG A 138 1.95 -1.28 -1.14
N VAL A 139 1.68 -1.43 0.15
CA VAL A 139 2.35 -0.63 1.19
C VAL A 139 3.40 -1.52 1.85
N ILE A 140 4.64 -1.06 1.86
CA ILE A 140 5.74 -1.71 2.59
C ILE A 140 6.15 -0.86 3.78
N ASN A 141 6.65 -1.48 4.84
CA ASN A 141 7.19 -0.82 6.03
C ASN A 141 8.62 -1.31 6.31
N GLU A 142 9.60 -0.78 5.60
CA GLU A 142 10.99 -1.22 5.73
C GLU A 142 11.94 -0.02 5.92
N PRO A 143 12.48 0.20 7.14
CA PRO A 143 13.28 1.39 7.44
C PRO A 143 14.46 1.59 6.49
N ALA A 144 15.21 0.54 6.18
CA ALA A 144 16.38 0.64 5.30
C ALA A 144 16.03 1.04 3.85
N ILE A 145 14.88 0.60 3.36
CA ILE A 145 14.37 0.95 2.03
C ILE A 145 13.87 2.39 2.04
N TYR A 146 13.10 2.75 3.07
CA TYR A 146 12.60 4.11 3.26
C TYR A 146 13.75 5.13 3.33
N GLN A 147 14.81 4.83 4.08
CA GLN A 147 16.00 5.68 4.17
C GLN A 147 16.73 5.87 2.83
N THR A 148 16.59 4.89 1.92
CA THR A 148 17.11 5.00 0.57
C THR A 148 16.17 5.80 -0.34
N ALA A 149 14.85 5.63 -0.18
CA ALA A 149 13.81 6.40 -0.88
C ALA A 149 13.82 7.90 -0.53
N LEU A 150 14.28 8.28 0.66
CA LEU A 150 14.51 9.69 1.04
C LEU A 150 15.58 10.39 0.18
N LYS A 151 16.42 9.62 -0.53
CA LYS A 151 17.59 10.13 -1.26
C LYS A 151 17.49 9.88 -2.76
N LEU A 152 16.78 8.84 -3.18
CA LEU A 152 16.65 8.47 -4.58
C LEU A 152 15.30 8.93 -5.13
N ASP A 153 15.32 9.40 -6.38
CA ASP A 153 14.12 9.52 -7.20
C ASP A 153 13.71 8.15 -7.77
N ASN A 154 12.56 8.08 -8.44
CA ASN A 154 12.09 6.84 -9.05
C ASN A 154 13.04 6.31 -10.13
N LEU A 155 13.74 7.17 -10.86
CA LEU A 155 14.66 6.79 -11.94
C LEU A 155 15.80 5.90 -11.42
N PHE A 156 16.33 6.21 -10.22
CA PHE A 156 17.35 5.37 -9.59
C PHE A 156 16.76 4.34 -8.62
N PHE A 157 15.67 4.65 -7.91
CA PHE A 157 15.12 3.77 -6.90
C PHE A 157 14.53 2.49 -7.50
N VAL A 158 13.70 2.61 -8.54
CA VAL A 158 12.95 1.48 -9.10
C VAL A 158 13.88 0.40 -9.69
N PRO A 159 14.86 0.71 -10.56
CA PRO A 159 15.80 -0.29 -11.06
C PRO A 159 16.59 -0.97 -9.94
N ARG A 160 17.05 -0.20 -8.94
CA ARG A 160 17.83 -0.74 -7.82
C ARG A 160 16.97 -1.64 -6.93
N PHE A 161 15.73 -1.27 -6.69
CA PHE A 161 14.76 -2.05 -5.91
C PHE A 161 14.46 -3.37 -6.61
N ASN A 162 14.14 -3.34 -7.91
CA ASN A 162 13.91 -4.54 -8.70
C ASN A 162 15.15 -5.43 -8.74
N LYS A 163 16.34 -4.84 -8.88
CA LYS A 163 17.62 -5.56 -8.86
C LYS A 163 17.87 -6.26 -7.53
N MET A 164 17.54 -5.63 -6.41
CA MET A 164 17.66 -6.25 -5.08
C MET A 164 16.83 -7.52 -4.95
N ILE A 165 15.57 -7.47 -5.39
CA ILE A 165 14.69 -8.65 -5.36
C ILE A 165 15.19 -9.70 -6.37
N TYR A 166 15.55 -9.30 -7.58
CA TYR A 166 16.10 -10.21 -8.60
C TYR A 166 17.35 -10.96 -8.10
N ASP A 167 18.32 -10.25 -7.51
CA ASP A 167 19.55 -10.85 -6.98
C ASP A 167 19.23 -11.85 -5.86
N TYR A 168 18.25 -11.54 -5.01
CA TYR A 168 17.76 -12.47 -3.99
C TYR A 168 17.16 -13.73 -4.63
N LEU A 169 16.27 -13.60 -5.61
CA LEU A 169 15.68 -14.74 -6.33
C LEU A 169 16.76 -15.59 -7.01
N LYS A 170 17.72 -14.96 -7.70
CA LYS A 170 18.87 -15.62 -8.34
C LYS A 170 19.70 -16.41 -7.32
N SER A 171 19.92 -15.85 -6.13
CA SER A 171 20.66 -16.53 -5.05
C SER A 171 19.96 -17.80 -4.54
N LEU A 172 18.62 -17.86 -4.58
CA LEU A 172 17.84 -19.04 -4.19
C LEU A 172 17.94 -20.16 -5.24
N ILE A 173 18.12 -19.80 -6.50
CA ILE A 173 18.16 -20.73 -7.64
C ILE A 173 19.52 -21.45 -7.71
N LYS A 174 20.61 -20.78 -7.29
CA LYS A 174 21.99 -21.32 -7.33
C LYS A 174 22.37 -21.86 -8.71
N ASP A 175 22.10 -21.07 -9.75
CA ASP A 175 22.41 -21.36 -11.16
C ASP A 175 21.72 -22.60 -11.76
N LYS A 176 20.69 -23.14 -11.09
CA LYS A 176 19.86 -24.20 -11.65
C LYS A 176 18.96 -23.66 -12.76
N VAL A 177 18.86 -24.41 -13.86
CA VAL A 177 17.86 -24.14 -14.89
C VAL A 177 16.46 -24.35 -14.29
N LEU A 178 15.64 -23.30 -14.32
CA LEU A 178 14.27 -23.37 -13.84
C LEU A 178 13.37 -24.00 -14.90
N VAL A 179 12.54 -24.95 -14.46
CA VAL A 179 11.43 -25.48 -15.25
C VAL A 179 10.15 -24.71 -14.94
N PRO A 180 9.16 -24.64 -15.85
CA PRO A 180 7.92 -23.88 -15.66
C PRO A 180 7.11 -24.22 -14.39
N GLN A 181 7.28 -25.42 -13.85
CA GLN A 181 6.61 -25.87 -12.62
C GLN A 181 7.25 -25.30 -11.35
N ASN A 182 8.46 -24.73 -11.43
CA ASN A 182 9.13 -24.17 -10.28
C ASN A 182 8.47 -22.84 -9.85
N THR A 183 8.23 -22.67 -8.55
CA THR A 183 7.63 -21.45 -7.98
C THR A 183 8.38 -20.16 -8.34
N LEU A 184 9.69 -20.24 -8.56
CA LEU A 184 10.53 -19.09 -8.92
C LEU A 184 10.60 -18.82 -10.43
N TYR A 185 10.07 -19.72 -11.27
CA TYR A 185 10.14 -19.57 -12.73
C TYR A 185 9.44 -18.30 -13.22
N ASN A 186 8.18 -18.11 -12.81
CA ASN A 186 7.39 -16.95 -13.22
C ASN A 186 8.01 -15.62 -12.74
N PRO A 187 8.36 -15.44 -11.45
CA PRO A 187 8.99 -14.21 -10.98
C PRO A 187 10.29 -13.89 -11.72
N MET A 188 11.14 -14.89 -12.00
CA MET A 188 12.37 -14.62 -12.75
C MET A 188 12.08 -14.05 -14.14
N LEU A 189 11.13 -14.65 -14.86
CA LEU A 189 10.72 -14.14 -16.18
C LEU A 189 10.15 -12.73 -16.11
N GLU A 190 9.27 -12.43 -15.15
CA GLU A 190 8.65 -11.11 -15.00
C GLU A 190 9.71 -10.03 -14.71
N PHE A 191 10.73 -10.33 -13.89
CA PHE A 191 11.81 -9.38 -13.61
C PHE A 191 12.76 -9.21 -14.81
N GLU A 192 13.15 -10.30 -15.48
CA GLU A 192 14.01 -10.24 -16.67
C GLU A 192 13.33 -9.47 -17.80
N ASP A 193 12.05 -9.72 -18.04
CA ASP A 193 11.25 -8.97 -19.01
C ASP A 193 11.14 -7.49 -18.64
N TRP A 194 10.89 -7.16 -17.37
CA TRP A 194 10.83 -5.77 -16.93
C TRP A 194 12.14 -5.01 -17.17
N PHE A 195 13.30 -5.63 -16.90
CA PHE A 195 14.61 -5.02 -17.19
C PHE A 195 14.80 -4.79 -18.70
N MET A 196 14.48 -5.80 -19.51
CA MET A 196 14.59 -5.70 -20.97
C MET A 196 13.66 -4.64 -21.57
N SER A 197 12.38 -4.65 -21.19
CA SER A 197 11.36 -3.72 -21.69
C SER A 197 11.60 -2.28 -21.23
N SER A 198 12.17 -2.09 -20.04
CA SER A 198 12.55 -0.77 -19.52
C SER A 198 13.86 -0.24 -20.10
N GLY A 199 14.56 -1.02 -20.92
CA GLY A 199 15.88 -0.65 -21.47
C GLY A 199 16.97 -0.51 -20.41
N VAL A 200 16.83 -1.22 -19.28
CA VAL A 200 17.76 -1.19 -18.15
C VAL A 200 18.61 -2.44 -18.15
N ASP A 201 19.93 -2.28 -18.22
CA ASP A 201 20.85 -3.41 -18.12
C ASP A 201 20.93 -3.97 -16.69
N ILE A 202 20.53 -5.23 -16.53
CA ILE A 202 20.44 -5.90 -15.24
C ILE A 202 21.80 -6.12 -14.57
N GLU A 203 22.87 -6.28 -15.36
CA GLU A 203 24.20 -6.62 -14.85
C GLU A 203 24.94 -5.37 -14.34
N SER A 204 24.82 -4.23 -15.02
CA SER A 204 25.37 -2.96 -14.55
C SER A 204 24.53 -2.26 -13.48
N THR A 205 23.24 -2.61 -13.35
CA THR A 205 22.36 -2.01 -12.34
C THR A 205 22.80 -2.41 -10.92
N PRO A 206 23.08 -1.45 -10.03
CA PRO A 206 23.39 -1.77 -8.64
C PRO A 206 22.13 -2.18 -7.86
N SER A 207 22.24 -3.18 -6.99
CA SER A 207 21.17 -3.52 -6.03
C SER A 207 20.93 -2.40 -5.02
N LEU A 208 19.67 -2.23 -4.59
CA LEU A 208 19.28 -1.28 -3.54
C LEU A 208 19.96 -1.56 -2.19
N ILE A 209 20.48 -2.78 -1.97
CA ILE A 209 21.29 -3.12 -0.77
C ILE A 209 22.54 -2.22 -0.68
N LYS A 210 23.06 -1.74 -1.83
CA LYS A 210 24.16 -0.77 -1.86
C LYS A 210 23.72 0.66 -1.47
N GLY A 211 22.43 0.88 -1.27
CA GLY A 211 21.81 2.14 -0.91
C GLY A 211 21.96 3.22 -1.99
N ALA A 212 21.93 4.48 -1.56
CA ALA A 212 22.13 5.66 -2.41
C ALA A 212 23.62 5.97 -2.72
N LYS A 213 24.56 5.06 -2.40
CA LYS A 213 25.99 5.30 -2.64
C LYS A 213 26.24 5.60 -4.13
N GLY A 214 26.99 6.68 -4.39
CA GLY A 214 27.37 7.11 -5.73
C GLY A 214 26.28 7.85 -6.52
N VAL A 215 25.09 8.05 -5.95
CA VAL A 215 24.02 8.85 -6.57
C VAL A 215 24.03 10.24 -5.95
N ARG A 216 24.03 11.28 -6.78
CA ARG A 216 23.69 12.65 -6.36
C ARG A 216 22.19 12.81 -6.53
N ASN A 217 21.48 13.43 -5.58
CA ASN A 217 20.04 13.69 -5.71
C ASN A 217 19.81 14.53 -6.99
N ILE A 218 19.24 13.91 -8.03
CA ILE A 218 18.99 14.55 -9.32
C ILE A 218 17.49 14.79 -9.56
N GLY A 219 16.62 14.32 -8.66
CA GLY A 219 15.17 14.47 -8.78
C GLY A 219 14.44 14.52 -7.43
N THR A 220 13.11 14.50 -7.51
CA THR A 220 12.22 14.43 -6.35
C THR A 220 12.41 13.09 -5.64
N PRO A 221 12.73 13.08 -4.33
CA PRO A 221 12.81 11.83 -3.57
C PRO A 221 11.52 11.03 -3.66
N VAL A 222 11.62 9.70 -3.72
CA VAL A 222 10.46 8.80 -3.78
C VAL A 222 9.46 9.05 -2.64
N THR A 223 9.93 9.43 -1.46
CA THR A 223 9.05 9.75 -0.32
C THR A 223 8.17 10.99 -0.52
N LEU A 224 8.51 11.85 -1.49
CA LEU A 224 7.77 13.05 -1.85
C LEU A 224 7.06 12.91 -3.21
N GLU A 225 7.29 11.80 -3.93
CA GLU A 225 6.58 11.48 -5.16
C GLU A 225 5.11 11.18 -4.85
N VAL A 226 4.23 11.83 -5.60
CA VAL A 226 2.78 11.65 -5.49
C VAL A 226 2.30 10.76 -6.63
N ASP A 227 1.35 9.88 -6.34
CA ASP A 227 0.66 9.17 -7.40
C ASP A 227 -0.41 10.08 -8.00
N ASP A 228 -0.27 10.43 -9.28
CA ASP A 228 -1.16 11.36 -10.00
C ASP A 228 -2.65 11.00 -9.83
N LYS A 229 -2.97 9.70 -9.71
CA LYS A 229 -4.33 9.21 -9.41
C LYS A 229 -4.79 9.59 -7.99
N THR A 230 -3.93 9.49 -6.98
CA THR A 230 -4.23 9.93 -5.60
C THR A 230 -4.24 11.45 -5.41
N THR A 231 -3.54 12.21 -6.26
CA THR A 231 -3.48 13.68 -6.21
C THR A 231 -4.80 14.36 -6.59
N SER A 232 -5.65 13.65 -7.34
CA SER A 232 -6.99 14.10 -7.74
C SER A 232 -8.03 14.06 -6.60
N ILE A 233 -7.61 13.57 -5.43
CA ILE A 233 -8.42 13.50 -4.22
C ILE A 233 -8.12 14.78 -3.41
N HIS A 234 -9.13 15.63 -3.17
CA HIS A 234 -9.03 16.78 -2.25
C HIS A 234 -8.79 16.38 -0.77
N LEU A 235 -8.42 15.14 -0.50
CA LEU A 235 -7.99 14.64 0.79
C LEU A 235 -6.48 14.53 0.73
N LYS A 236 -5.77 15.53 1.28
CA LYS A 236 -4.42 15.25 1.81
C LYS A 236 -4.62 14.19 2.89
N PRO A 237 -4.32 12.89 2.65
CA PRO A 237 -4.80 11.84 3.52
C PRO A 237 -4.11 12.00 4.87
N THR A 238 -4.86 12.32 5.90
CA THR A 238 -4.35 12.20 7.26
C THR A 238 -4.13 10.72 7.53
N VAL A 239 -3.05 10.38 8.22
CA VAL A 239 -2.78 8.98 8.54
C VAL A 239 -3.58 8.61 9.79
N ARG A 240 -4.48 7.63 9.67
CA ARG A 240 -5.39 7.21 10.75
C ARG A 240 -5.02 5.82 11.26
N ALA A 241 -4.95 5.64 12.57
CA ALA A 241 -4.61 4.36 13.20
C ALA A 241 -5.75 3.33 13.17
N ASN A 242 -7.01 3.80 13.27
CA ASN A 242 -8.22 2.99 13.23
C ASN A 242 -9.19 3.52 12.18
N PRO A 243 -8.79 3.55 10.89
CA PRO A 243 -9.53 4.24 9.85
C PRO A 243 -10.98 3.74 9.74
N GLU A 244 -11.23 2.46 9.97
CA GLU A 244 -12.56 1.84 9.87
C GLU A 244 -13.56 2.28 10.97
N ASP A 245 -13.12 2.99 12.01
CA ASP A 245 -14.04 3.41 13.08
C ASP A 245 -15.11 4.37 12.54
N SER A 246 -16.37 4.12 12.95
CA SER A 246 -17.51 4.96 12.59
C SER A 246 -17.33 6.45 12.94
N LYS A 247 -16.47 6.81 13.91
CA LYS A 247 -16.17 8.22 14.23
C LYS A 247 -15.58 8.99 13.05
N TRP A 248 -14.90 8.30 12.13
CA TRP A 248 -14.27 8.91 10.95
C TRP A 248 -15.23 9.21 9.81
N TYR A 249 -16.43 8.62 9.85
CA TYR A 249 -17.35 8.65 8.73
C TYR A 249 -18.76 8.99 9.21
N ARG A 250 -19.46 9.85 8.48
CA ARG A 250 -20.83 10.22 8.86
C ARG A 250 -21.83 9.11 8.55
N SER A 251 -21.42 8.13 7.74
CA SER A 251 -22.23 6.97 7.39
C SER A 251 -21.36 5.79 6.94
N PRO A 252 -21.84 4.54 7.10
CA PRO A 252 -21.16 3.34 6.58
C PRO A 252 -20.88 3.38 5.07
N ILE A 253 -21.70 4.12 4.31
CA ILE A 253 -21.55 4.26 2.86
C ILE A 253 -20.34 5.16 2.53
N GLU A 254 -20.16 6.23 3.30
CA GLU A 254 -19.01 7.12 3.16
C GLU A 254 -17.71 6.39 3.53
N ALA A 255 -17.73 5.61 4.61
CA ALA A 255 -16.63 4.73 5.00
C ALA A 255 -16.20 3.80 3.86
N ASN A 256 -17.16 3.10 3.26
CA ASN A 256 -16.91 2.18 2.16
C ASN A 256 -16.29 2.88 0.93
N ILE A 257 -16.79 4.06 0.54
CA ILE A 257 -16.22 4.82 -0.60
C ILE A 257 -14.79 5.25 -0.31
N ILE A 258 -14.51 5.79 0.88
CA ILE A 258 -13.15 6.21 1.26
C ILE A 258 -12.21 5.00 1.29
N ASN A 259 -12.62 3.89 1.88
CA ASN A 259 -11.84 2.65 1.90
C ASN A 259 -11.55 2.14 0.46
N LEU A 260 -12.55 2.15 -0.43
CA LEU A 260 -12.36 1.81 -1.86
C LEU A 260 -11.35 2.73 -2.56
N ILE A 261 -11.33 4.02 -2.21
CA ILE A 261 -10.39 5.00 -2.78
C ILE A 261 -8.98 4.76 -2.24
N GLU A 262 -8.83 4.63 -0.93
CA GLU A 262 -7.54 4.42 -0.27
C GLU A 262 -6.85 3.14 -0.75
N ASN A 263 -7.64 2.14 -1.14
CA ASN A 263 -7.17 0.87 -1.69
C ASN A 263 -7.09 0.82 -3.23
N GLU A 264 -7.35 1.92 -3.94
CA GLU A 264 -7.40 2.00 -5.42
C GLU A 264 -8.41 1.04 -6.09
N ARG A 265 -9.44 0.63 -5.35
CA ARG A 265 -10.48 -0.31 -5.82
C ARG A 265 -11.76 0.39 -6.26
N LEU A 266 -11.84 1.72 -6.13
CA LEU A 266 -13.04 2.46 -6.49
C LEU A 266 -13.40 2.29 -7.98
N GLU A 267 -12.43 2.40 -8.89
CA GLU A 267 -12.72 2.25 -10.34
C GLU A 267 -13.25 0.86 -10.67
N GLU A 268 -12.61 -0.19 -10.14
CA GLU A 268 -13.07 -1.57 -10.25
C GLU A 268 -14.50 -1.73 -9.71
N PHE A 269 -14.75 -1.17 -8.52
CA PHE A 269 -16.07 -1.17 -7.90
C PHE A 269 -17.13 -0.45 -8.75
N LEU A 270 -16.73 0.52 -9.57
CA LEU A 270 -17.62 1.30 -10.44
C LEU A 270 -17.84 0.68 -11.83
N VAL A 271 -17.05 -0.32 -12.25
CA VAL A 271 -17.11 -0.89 -13.62
C VAL A 271 -18.53 -1.29 -14.03
N ASP A 272 -19.21 -2.08 -13.20
CA ASP A 272 -20.58 -2.53 -13.44
C ASP A 272 -21.62 -1.41 -13.31
N CYS A 273 -21.23 -0.29 -12.70
CA CYS A 273 -22.05 0.90 -12.51
C CYS A 273 -21.86 1.93 -13.62
N ARG A 274 -20.99 1.72 -14.61
CA ARG A 274 -20.79 2.67 -15.73
C ARG A 274 -21.67 2.34 -16.94
N PHE A 275 -22.10 3.36 -17.67
CA PHE A 275 -22.77 3.18 -18.97
C PHE A 275 -21.77 2.67 -20.00
N LYS A 276 -22.08 1.53 -20.63
CA LYS A 276 -21.19 0.79 -21.58
C LYS A 276 -20.54 1.64 -22.68
N HIS A 277 -21.16 2.73 -23.10
CA HIS A 277 -20.74 3.51 -24.27
C HIS A 277 -20.34 4.96 -23.96
N VAL A 278 -20.45 5.42 -22.70
CA VAL A 278 -20.26 6.84 -22.37
C VAL A 278 -19.29 7.03 -21.20
N ASN A 279 -18.71 5.96 -20.65
CA ASN A 279 -17.85 5.94 -19.45
C ASN A 279 -18.42 6.70 -18.23
N LYS A 280 -19.69 7.10 -18.25
CA LYS A 280 -20.36 7.85 -17.18
C LYS A 280 -20.90 6.90 -16.13
N ILE A 281 -20.87 7.31 -14.86
CA ILE A 281 -21.45 6.56 -13.76
C ILE A 281 -22.98 6.63 -13.81
N ASN A 282 -23.63 5.46 -13.80
CA ASN A 282 -25.05 5.31 -13.56
C ASN A 282 -25.31 5.34 -12.05
N PHE A 283 -25.60 6.52 -11.52
CA PHE A 283 -25.83 6.72 -10.08
C PHE A 283 -27.01 5.93 -9.52
N LYS A 284 -27.98 5.53 -10.35
CA LYS A 284 -29.11 4.69 -9.93
C LYS A 284 -28.69 3.23 -9.72
N LEU A 285 -27.66 2.78 -10.43
CA LEU A 285 -27.10 1.44 -10.25
C LEU A 285 -26.09 1.45 -9.09
N LEU A 286 -25.25 2.49 -9.02
CA LEU A 286 -24.32 2.70 -7.93
C LEU A 286 -25.03 2.83 -6.57
N SER A 287 -26.14 3.57 -6.50
CA SER A 287 -26.92 3.73 -5.27
C SER A 287 -27.50 2.41 -4.78
N LYS A 288 -27.97 1.55 -5.68
CA LYS A 288 -28.39 0.17 -5.35
C LYS A 288 -27.23 -0.65 -4.82
N LYS A 289 -26.07 -0.59 -5.47
CA LYS A 289 -24.86 -1.32 -5.07
C LYS A 289 -24.35 -0.88 -3.69
N LEU A 290 -24.38 0.43 -3.42
CA LEU A 290 -24.03 1.04 -2.13
C LEU A 290 -25.16 0.99 -1.09
N LYS A 291 -26.35 0.50 -1.46
CA LYS A 291 -27.55 0.48 -0.61
C LYS A 291 -27.91 1.86 -0.02
N CYS A 292 -27.87 2.89 -0.87
CA CYS A 292 -28.16 4.28 -0.48
C CYS A 292 -29.04 5.00 -1.53
N SER A 293 -29.31 6.30 -1.33
CA SER A 293 -30.04 7.10 -2.33
C SER A 293 -29.12 7.58 -3.45
N ASP A 294 -29.66 7.75 -4.67
CA ASP A 294 -28.94 8.30 -5.82
C ASP A 294 -28.28 9.66 -5.49
N LYS A 295 -28.97 10.50 -4.72
CA LYS A 295 -28.48 11.81 -4.26
C LYS A 295 -27.29 11.65 -3.30
N THR A 296 -27.35 10.68 -2.40
CA THR A 296 -26.25 10.38 -1.45
C THR A 296 -25.04 9.84 -2.17
N ALA A 297 -25.21 8.82 -3.04
CA ALA A 297 -24.13 8.25 -3.84
C ALA A 297 -23.42 9.34 -4.66
N LYS A 298 -24.19 10.19 -5.35
CA LYS A 298 -23.64 11.29 -6.15
C LYS A 298 -22.86 12.29 -5.31
N LYS A 299 -23.41 12.71 -4.17
CA LYS A 299 -22.74 13.65 -3.27
C LYS A 299 -21.40 13.10 -2.75
N LEU A 300 -21.38 11.84 -2.32
CA LEU A 300 -20.17 11.21 -1.77
C LEU A 300 -19.09 11.02 -2.84
N ILE A 301 -19.45 10.59 -4.05
CA ILE A 301 -18.49 10.48 -5.16
C ILE A 301 -17.96 11.85 -5.57
N GLN A 302 -18.82 12.88 -5.67
CA GLN A 302 -18.36 14.24 -5.97
C GLN A 302 -17.40 14.80 -4.90
N LEU A 303 -17.61 14.43 -3.63
CA LEU A 303 -16.79 14.90 -2.52
C LEU A 303 -15.44 14.19 -2.46
N HIS A 304 -15.43 12.86 -2.60
CA HIS A 304 -14.27 12.02 -2.31
C HIS A 304 -13.52 11.54 -3.55
N ALA A 305 -14.18 11.46 -4.71
CA ALA A 305 -13.59 10.99 -5.96
C ALA A 305 -14.11 11.78 -7.17
N PRO A 306 -13.89 13.11 -7.24
CA PRO A 306 -14.35 13.90 -8.38
C PRO A 306 -13.78 13.42 -9.72
N TYR A 307 -12.56 12.86 -9.71
CA TYR A 307 -11.87 12.33 -10.89
C TYR A 307 -12.61 11.21 -11.61
N VAL A 308 -13.44 10.41 -10.93
CA VAL A 308 -14.16 9.31 -11.58
C VAL A 308 -15.35 9.79 -12.43
N LEU A 309 -15.64 11.10 -12.37
CA LEU A 309 -16.76 11.77 -13.05
C LEU A 309 -16.36 12.43 -14.37
N GLU A 310 -15.06 12.54 -14.64
CA GLU A 310 -14.49 13.01 -15.91
C GLU A 310 -14.60 11.92 -16.99
#